data_AF-A0A7R9KS09-F1
#
_entry.id   AF-A0A7R9KS09-F1
#
_cell.length_a   1.000
_cell.length_b   1.000
_cell.length_c   1.000
_cell.angle_alpha   90.00
_cell.angle_beta   90.00
_cell.angle_gamma   90.00
#
_symmetry.space_group_name_H-M   'P 1'
#
loop_
_entity.id
_entity.type
_entity.pdbx_description
1 polymer ?
#
loop_
_entity_poly.entity_id
_entity_poly.type
_entity_poly.pdbx_seq_one_letter_code
_entity_poly.pdbx_strand_id
1 'polypeptide(L)'
;MAFIATKRYIVGDGEHWSKPQLTIVGYIVGDGEHWSKPYEFVSVPNDHQWTPSIALVGDMGVDNGRAIPSLIKNSQNGKFDAVIHIGIYFL
;
A
#
# COMPACT_ATOMS: atom_id res chain seq x y z
N MET A 1 -0.74 -17.37 0.66
CA MET A 1 -1.69 -16.35 0.17
C MET A 1 -1.15 -15.00 0.66
N ALA A 2 -0.54 -14.16 -0.18
CA ALA A 2 0.15 -12.95 0.32
C ALA A 2 -0.74 -11.74 0.16
N PHE A 3 -1.14 -11.21 1.30
CA PHE A 3 -1.63 -9.86 1.41
C PHE A 3 -0.45 -9.00 1.89
N ILE A 4 0.19 -8.30 0.96
CA ILE A 4 0.89 -7.05 1.28
C ILE A 4 0.05 -5.96 0.65
N ALA A 5 -0.86 -5.42 1.45
CA ALA A 5 -1.67 -4.29 1.06
C ALA A 5 -0.83 -3.01 1.16
N THR A 6 -0.41 -2.44 0.03
CA THR A 6 -0.64 -1.00 -0.13
C THR A 6 -2.09 -0.88 -0.55
N LYS A 7 -3.00 -0.82 0.42
CA LYS A 7 -4.45 -0.92 0.24
C LYS A 7 -4.91 0.20 -0.71
N ARG A 8 -5.11 -0.13 -1.98
CA ARG A 8 -5.72 0.74 -2.99
C ARG A 8 -7.04 0.11 -3.44
N TYR A 9 -8.08 0.34 -2.66
CA TYR A 9 -9.45 0.27 -3.17
C TYR A 9 -9.85 1.68 -3.57
N ILE A 10 -10.17 1.87 -4.85
CA ILE A 10 -10.99 3.00 -5.27
C ILE A 10 -12.40 2.64 -4.81
N VAL A 11 -12.82 3.12 -3.64
CA VAL A 11 -14.24 3.21 -3.31
C VAL A 11 -14.68 4.55 -3.88
N GLY A 12 -15.34 4.50 -5.02
CA GLY A 12 -15.99 5.66 -5.62
C GLY A 12 -17.39 5.80 -5.02
N ASP A 13 -17.53 6.66 -4.02
CA ASP A 13 -18.80 7.18 -3.52
C ASP A 13 -19.06 8.59 -4.06
N GLY A 14 -18.78 8.83 -5.35
CA GLY A 14 -19.34 9.94 -6.14
C GLY A 14 -19.09 11.39 -5.71
N GLU A 15 -18.61 11.72 -4.50
CA GLU A 15 -18.70 13.09 -3.94
C GLU A 15 -17.41 13.66 -3.33
N HIS A 16 -16.24 13.04 -3.47
CA HIS A 16 -15.00 13.55 -2.86
C HIS A 16 -13.78 13.61 -3.82
N TRP A 17 -13.99 13.99 -5.08
CA TRP A 17 -12.96 13.88 -6.13
C TRP A 17 -11.75 14.82 -5.97
N SER A 18 -11.82 15.85 -5.15
CA SER A 18 -10.74 16.83 -5.00
C SER A 18 -9.97 16.65 -3.68
N LYS A 19 -9.20 15.55 -3.55
CA LYS A 19 -8.16 15.51 -2.51
C LYS A 19 -6.89 16.22 -3.02
N PRO A 20 -6.33 17.19 -2.25
CA PRO A 20 -5.15 17.96 -2.67
C PRO A 20 -3.86 17.12 -2.61
N GLN A 21 -2.75 17.76 -3.01
CA GLN A 21 -1.35 17.33 -2.90
C GLN A 21 -1.11 16.37 -1.71
N LEU A 22 -0.45 15.22 -1.95
CA LEU A 22 -0.04 14.17 -0.99
C LEU A 22 -0.79 14.21 0.36
N THR A 23 -1.91 13.50 0.47
CA THR A 23 -2.71 13.46 1.69
C THR A 23 -2.49 12.16 2.44
N ILE A 24 -2.27 12.23 3.76
CA ILE A 24 -2.34 11.05 4.65
C ILE A 24 -3.82 10.71 4.86
N VAL A 25 -4.21 9.50 4.49
CA VAL A 25 -5.57 8.98 4.59
C VAL A 25 -5.62 7.90 5.66
N GLY A 26 -6.35 8.17 6.73
CA GLY A 26 -6.65 7.20 7.78
C GLY A 26 -7.90 6.38 7.45
N TYR A 27 -7.90 5.10 7.82
CA TYR A 27 -9.07 4.22 7.72
C TYR A 27 -9.10 3.16 8.83
N ILE A 28 -10.31 2.72 9.17
CA ILE A 28 -10.60 1.51 9.94
C ILE A 28 -11.48 0.59 9.09
N VAL A 29 -11.43 -0.72 9.33
CA VAL A 29 -12.25 -1.70 8.63
C VAL A 29 -12.98 -2.55 9.66
N GLY A 30 -14.26 -2.83 9.43
CA GLY A 30 -15.06 -3.63 10.34
C GLY A 30 -16.33 -4.13 9.68
N ASP A 31 -17.06 -4.96 10.41
CA ASP A 31 -18.36 -5.52 10.04
C ASP A 31 -19.53 -4.89 10.83
N GLY A 32 -19.24 -3.87 11.65
CA GLY A 32 -20.20 -3.19 12.52
C GLY A 32 -20.13 -3.64 13.98
N GLU A 33 -19.62 -4.84 14.25
CA GLU A 33 -19.44 -5.38 15.61
C GLU A 33 -17.97 -5.39 16.02
N HIS A 34 -17.09 -5.69 15.07
CA HIS A 34 -15.65 -5.73 15.27
C HIS A 34 -14.95 -4.73 14.35
N TRP A 35 -14.01 -3.99 14.92
CA TRP A 35 -13.23 -2.99 14.18
C TRP A 35 -11.75 -3.33 14.24
N SER A 36 -11.07 -3.11 13.12
CA SER A 36 -9.61 -3.16 13.07
C SER A 36 -9.01 -2.00 13.86
N LYS A 37 -7.73 -2.12 14.21
CA LYS A 37 -6.92 -0.95 14.56
C LYS A 37 -6.94 0.09 13.42
N PRO A 38 -6.69 1.37 13.70
CA PRO A 38 -6.51 2.37 12.64
C PRO A 38 -5.29 2.06 11.78
N TYR A 39 -5.42 2.39 10.50
CA TYR A 39 -4.36 2.32 9.50
C TYR A 39 -4.29 3.63 8.73
N GLU A 40 -3.12 3.91 8.17
CA GLU A 40 -2.88 5.12 7.37
C GLU A 40 -2.09 4.78 6.11
N PHE A 41 -2.32 5.56 5.06
CA PHE A 41 -1.52 5.52 3.82
C PHE A 41 -1.45 6.91 3.19
N VAL A 42 -0.46 7.13 2.33
CA VAL A 42 -0.33 8.37 1.55
C VAL A 42 -1.03 8.21 0.20
N SER A 43 -1.90 9.16 -0.15
CA SER A 43 -2.62 9.16 -1.43
C SER A 43 -1.72 9.55 -2.60
N VAL A 44 -2.04 9.05 -3.79
CA VAL A 44 -1.40 9.49 -5.03
C VAL A 44 -1.72 10.98 -5.24
N PRO A 45 -0.71 11.84 -5.51
CA PRO A 45 -0.96 13.24 -5.80
C PRO A 45 -1.69 13.39 -7.14
N ASN A 46 -2.58 14.38 -7.21
CA ASN A 46 -3.21 14.80 -8.47
C ASN A 46 -2.27 15.75 -9.24
N ASP A 47 -1.09 15.24 -9.61
CA ASP A 47 -0.05 15.99 -10.33
C ASP A 47 0.52 15.12 -11.45
N HIS A 48 0.44 15.60 -12.68
CA HIS A 48 0.93 14.89 -13.87
C HIS A 48 2.46 14.92 -14.00
N GLN A 49 3.15 15.79 -13.25
CA GLN A 49 4.61 15.86 -13.21
C GLN A 49 5.20 14.95 -12.11
N TRP A 50 4.37 14.42 -11.23
CA TRP A 50 4.81 13.50 -10.20
C TRP A 50 5.34 12.21 -10.79
N THR A 51 6.52 11.79 -10.33
CA THR A 51 7.15 10.53 -10.73
C THR A 51 7.15 9.57 -9.53
N PRO A 52 6.50 8.39 -9.63
CA PRO A 52 6.42 7.44 -8.53
C PRO A 52 7.75 6.68 -8.33
N SER A 53 8.13 6.48 -7.07
CA SER A 53 9.13 5.49 -6.66
C SER A 53 8.45 4.15 -6.39
N ILE A 54 8.76 3.13 -7.19
CA ILE A 54 8.08 1.82 -7.11
C ILE A 54 9.09 0.74 -6.75
N ALA A 55 8.78 -0.07 -5.74
CA ALA A 55 9.49 -1.32 -5.48
C ALA A 55 8.87 -2.45 -6.31
N LEU A 56 9.67 -3.10 -7.15
CA LEU A 56 9.30 -4.34 -7.82
C LEU A 56 9.87 -5.51 -7.03
N VAL A 57 9.00 -6.39 -6.55
CA VAL A 57 9.41 -7.49 -5.65
C VAL A 57 8.96 -8.81 -6.22
N GLY A 58 9.91 -9.72 -6.42
CA GLY A 58 9.65 -11.11 -6.77
C GLY A 58 10.08 -12.06 -5.65
N ASP A 59 9.62 -13.31 -5.76
CA ASP A 59 10.11 -14.45 -4.95
C ASP A 59 10.19 -14.16 -3.44
N MET A 60 9.08 -13.65 -2.87
CA MET A 60 9.06 -13.29 -1.44
C MET A 60 9.06 -14.52 -0.53
N GLY A 61 8.59 -15.68 -1.00
CA GLY A 61 8.44 -16.90 -0.21
C GLY A 61 7.63 -16.71 1.10
N VAL A 62 7.35 -17.79 1.82
CA VAL A 62 6.83 -17.69 3.20
C VAL A 62 7.98 -17.88 4.20
N ASP A 63 8.87 -18.85 3.95
CA ASP A 63 9.95 -19.21 4.87
C ASP A 63 11.29 -18.52 4.59
N ASN A 64 11.53 -18.07 3.34
CA ASN A 64 12.85 -17.59 2.88
C ASN A 64 12.84 -16.16 2.30
N GLY A 65 11.92 -15.33 2.75
CA GLY A 65 11.77 -13.94 2.30
C GLY A 65 12.88 -12.99 2.76
N ARG A 66 14.10 -13.19 2.26
CA ARG A 66 15.29 -12.38 2.62
C ARG A 66 15.11 -10.89 2.35
N ALA A 67 14.33 -10.53 1.34
CA ALA A 67 14.05 -9.14 1.00
C ALA A 67 12.99 -8.49 1.92
N ILE A 68 12.16 -9.26 2.63
CA ILE A 68 11.00 -8.76 3.38
C ILE A 68 11.41 -7.75 4.48
N PRO A 69 12.42 -8.00 5.33
CA PRO A 69 12.80 -7.04 6.37
C PRO A 69 13.25 -5.69 5.79
N SER A 70 14.01 -5.74 4.69
CA SER A 70 14.48 -4.54 3.99
C SER A 70 13.32 -3.81 3.30
N LEU A 71 12.40 -4.55 2.69
CA LEU A 71 11.20 -4.00 2.06
C LEU A 71 10.34 -3.28 3.10
N ILE A 72 10.05 -3.92 4.24
CA ILE A 72 9.28 -3.30 5.34
C ILE A 72 9.96 -2.02 5.82
N LYS A 73 11.26 -2.07 6.14
CA LYS A 73 12.00 -0.90 6.62
C LYS A 73 11.97 0.24 5.62
N ASN A 74 12.18 -0.04 4.33
CA ASN A 74 12.21 0.98 3.30
C ASN A 74 10.81 1.57 3.03
N SER A 75 9.76 0.73 3.03
CA SER A 75 8.38 1.19 2.91
C SER A 75 7.97 2.09 4.09
N GLN A 76 8.31 1.70 5.33
CA GLN A 76 8.03 2.51 6.53
C GLN A 76 8.77 3.85 6.53
N ASN A 77 9.95 3.91 5.90
CA ASN A 77 10.72 5.14 5.73
C ASN A 77 10.28 5.96 4.50
N GLY A 78 9.17 5.61 3.85
CA GLY A 78 8.64 6.36 2.71
C GLY A 78 9.50 6.27 1.44
N LYS A 79 10.31 5.22 1.27
CA LYS A 79 11.15 5.07 0.06
C LYS A 79 10.38 4.73 -1.20
N PHE A 80 9.15 4.24 -1.07
CA PHE A 80 8.33 3.79 -2.19
C PHE A 80 6.91 4.30 -2.04
N ASP A 81 6.34 4.76 -3.15
CA ASP A 81 4.94 5.14 -3.28
C ASP A 81 4.03 3.93 -3.55
N ALA A 82 4.63 2.85 -4.06
CA ALA A 82 3.95 1.58 -4.31
C ALA A 82 4.93 0.41 -4.26
N VAL A 83 4.40 -0.76 -3.91
CA VAL A 83 5.08 -2.05 -4.03
C VAL A 83 4.28 -2.90 -5.01
N ILE A 84 4.92 -3.41 -6.06
CA ILE A 84 4.33 -4.33 -7.02
C ILE A 84 4.99 -5.69 -6.87
N HIS A 85 4.18 -6.70 -6.58
CA HIS A 85 4.64 -8.08 -6.53
C HIS A 85 4.53 -8.71 -7.93
N ILE A 86 5.66 -9.16 -8.48
CA ILE A 86 5.76 -9.67 -9.87
C ILE A 86 5.91 -11.19 -9.98
N GLY A 87 5.47 -11.95 -8.96
CA GLY A 87 5.65 -13.41 -8.86
C GLY A 87 7.03 -13.77 -8.28
N ILE A 88 7.29 -14.90 -7.63
CA ILE A 88 6.72 -16.25 -7.67
C ILE A 88 5.95 -16.48 -6.37
N TYR A 89 4.72 -16.94 -6.48
CA TYR A 89 3.89 -17.33 -5.34
C TYR A 89 3.67 -18.84 -5.44
N PHE A 90 4.56 -19.65 -4.85
CA PHE A 90 4.22 -21.03 -4.54
C PHE A 90 4.00 -21.15 -3.04
N LEU A 91 2.82 -21.69 -2.71
CA LEU A 91 2.46 -22.21 -1.39
C LEU A 91 3.36 -23.40 -1.04
#